data_AF-A0AAJ2W7Z2-F1
#
_entry.id   AF-A0AAJ2W7Z2-F1
#
_cell.length_a   1.000
_cell.length_b   1.000
_cell.length_c   1.000
_cell.angle_alpha   90.00
_cell.angle_beta   90.00
_cell.angle_gamma   90.00
#
_symmetry.space_group_name_H-M   'P 1'
#
loop_
_entity.id
_entity.type
_entity.pdbx_description
1 polymer ?
#
loop_
_entity_poly.entity_id
_entity_poly.type
_entity_poly.pdbx_seq_one_letter_code
_entity_poly.pdbx_strand_id
1 'polypeptide(L)'
;MASESTTLRVGDRDVRVSSPSRVLWPDLGVTKLDLARYLVEVGAPFVEANGDRPISLQRFGGDVDGDQYFSKNPPRGTPDHVRAVDVTYPSGRVHPQLVIDEPAAAVWAAQMNTLVFHPWASRAEQPDLPDQLRIDLDPQPGTGFDDAVRAALDLREVLAEAGLTAFVKTSGNRGLHVFAPIEPEHEFLVVRHAVIAAARELERRAPDRITTAWWKEQRGERIFVDYNQANRDRTMAGAWSPRALPRASVSLPVGWDDLPTVDPAEHTVLTVPDRLQRLGDPWAGMHDSPGRIDTLLGWWERDVADGLGELPFPPDFPKMPGEPPRVQPSRARTPATD
;
A
#
# COMPACT_ATOMS: atom_id res chain seq x y z
N MET A 1 0.36 -29.55 28.94
CA MET A 1 0.00 -29.98 27.56
C MET A 1 0.92 -29.23 26.61
N ALA A 2 1.54 -29.91 25.64
CA ALA A 2 2.34 -29.22 24.64
C ALA A 2 1.46 -28.20 23.90
N SER A 3 1.94 -26.97 23.71
CA SER A 3 1.21 -25.99 22.90
C SER A 3 1.09 -26.51 21.48
N GLU A 4 -0.10 -26.45 20.91
CA GLU A 4 -0.38 -26.88 19.54
C GLU A 4 0.56 -26.16 18.56
N SER A 5 1.22 -26.93 17.69
CA SER A 5 2.09 -26.40 16.65
C SER A 5 2.17 -27.33 15.46
N THR A 6 2.37 -26.75 14.28
CA THR A 6 2.69 -27.47 13.05
C THR A 6 3.92 -26.83 12.38
N THR A 7 4.49 -27.50 11.39
CA THR A 7 5.61 -27.00 10.59
C THR A 7 5.19 -26.98 9.12
N LEU A 8 5.39 -25.85 8.46
CA LEU A 8 5.20 -25.71 7.02
C LEU A 8 6.55 -25.74 6.31
N ARG A 9 6.65 -26.50 5.22
CA ARG A 9 7.76 -26.43 4.28
C ARG A 9 7.50 -25.27 3.31
N VAL A 10 8.38 -24.28 3.27
CA VAL A 10 8.24 -23.06 2.46
C VAL A 10 9.53 -22.86 1.69
N GLY A 11 9.51 -23.19 0.39
CA GLY A 11 10.74 -23.33 -0.38
C GLY A 11 11.68 -24.34 0.31
N ASP A 12 12.89 -23.88 0.64
CA ASP A 12 13.90 -24.71 1.31
C ASP A 12 13.88 -24.64 2.84
N ARG A 13 12.88 -23.98 3.44
CA ARG A 13 12.81 -23.76 4.89
C ARG A 13 11.64 -24.45 5.56
N ASP A 14 11.86 -24.82 6.82
CA ASP A 14 10.82 -25.32 7.71
C ASP A 14 10.43 -24.20 8.68
N VAL A 15 9.17 -23.77 8.62
CA VAL A 15 8.65 -22.68 9.45
C VAL A 15 7.63 -23.23 10.44
N ARG A 16 7.95 -23.14 11.74
CA ARG A 16 7.04 -23.56 12.82
C ARG A 16 5.92 -22.52 13.00
N VAL A 17 4.68 -22.98 12.96
CA VAL A 17 3.47 -22.22 13.27
C VAL A 17 2.86 -22.72 14.58
N SER A 18 2.80 -21.86 15.59
CA SER A 18 2.17 -22.17 16.89
C SER A 18 0.76 -21.62 16.95
N SER A 19 -0.10 -22.30 17.72
CA SER A 19 -1.54 -22.03 17.79
C SER A 19 -2.18 -21.99 16.39
N PRO A 20 -1.94 -23.02 15.55
CA PRO A 20 -2.40 -23.02 14.16
C PRO A 20 -3.94 -22.92 14.06
N SER A 21 -4.67 -23.48 15.03
CA SER A 21 -6.14 -23.42 15.10
C SER A 21 -6.71 -22.08 15.55
N ARG A 22 -5.87 -21.11 15.96
CA ARG A 22 -6.35 -19.80 16.41
C ARG A 22 -7.05 -19.09 15.25
N VAL A 23 -8.31 -18.76 15.45
CA VAL A 23 -9.14 -18.03 14.49
C VAL A 23 -8.68 -16.58 14.43
N LEU A 24 -8.44 -16.08 13.21
CA LEU A 24 -8.03 -14.71 12.92
C LEU A 24 -9.18 -13.88 12.33
N TRP A 25 -10.05 -14.50 11.52
CA TRP A 25 -11.29 -13.91 11.02
C TRP A 25 -12.49 -14.74 11.51
N PRO A 26 -13.14 -14.32 12.61
CA PRO A 26 -14.21 -15.09 13.25
C PRO A 26 -15.37 -15.44 12.31
N ASP A 27 -15.85 -14.47 11.53
CA ASP A 27 -17.00 -14.62 10.63
C ASP A 27 -16.78 -15.68 9.54
N LEU A 28 -15.51 -15.91 9.16
CA LEU A 28 -15.13 -16.86 8.12
C LEU A 28 -14.52 -18.15 8.68
N GLY A 29 -14.25 -18.20 9.98
CA GLY A 29 -13.51 -19.29 10.61
C GLY A 29 -12.06 -19.43 10.12
N VAL A 30 -11.49 -18.42 9.45
CA VAL A 30 -10.13 -18.48 8.92
C VAL A 30 -9.12 -18.45 10.06
N THR A 31 -8.24 -19.43 10.07
CA THR A 31 -7.25 -19.63 11.13
C THR A 31 -5.88 -19.04 10.80
N LYS A 32 -5.00 -19.02 11.80
CA LYS A 32 -3.59 -18.69 11.62
C LYS A 32 -2.88 -19.62 10.64
N LEU A 33 -3.24 -20.90 10.63
CA LEU A 33 -2.69 -21.86 9.68
C LEU A 33 -3.13 -21.57 8.25
N ASP A 34 -4.38 -21.14 8.05
CA ASP A 34 -4.90 -20.79 6.73
C ASP A 34 -4.19 -19.56 6.16
N LEU A 35 -3.97 -18.53 6.99
CA LEU A 35 -3.15 -17.38 6.60
C LEU A 35 -1.71 -17.80 6.23
N ALA A 36 -1.11 -18.69 7.02
CA ALA A 36 0.24 -19.17 6.75
C ALA A 36 0.29 -19.93 5.42
N ARG A 37 -0.71 -20.78 5.12
CA ARG A 37 -0.84 -21.49 3.84
C ARG A 37 -1.06 -20.54 2.67
N TYR A 38 -1.94 -19.54 2.83
CA TYR A 38 -2.15 -18.48 1.85
C TYR A 38 -0.81 -17.84 1.43
N LEU A 39 0.02 -17.44 2.41
CA LEU A 39 1.33 -16.85 2.14
C LEU A 39 2.34 -17.82 1.50
N VAL A 40 2.18 -19.13 1.69
CA VAL A 40 2.96 -20.13 0.93
C VAL A 40 2.52 -20.14 -0.53
N GLU A 41 1.21 -20.14 -0.79
CA GLU A 41 0.65 -20.23 -2.14
C GLU A 41 0.89 -18.98 -2.98
N VAL A 42 0.77 -17.78 -2.38
CA VAL A 42 1.07 -16.51 -3.07
C VAL A 42 2.52 -16.06 -2.90
N GLY A 43 3.36 -16.88 -2.28
CA GLY A 43 4.68 -16.47 -1.79
C GLY A 43 5.59 -15.86 -2.86
N ALA A 44 5.68 -16.50 -4.03
CA ALA A 44 6.52 -16.01 -5.12
C ALA A 44 6.09 -14.61 -5.63
N PRO A 45 4.85 -14.38 -6.08
CA PRO A 45 4.42 -13.05 -6.51
C PRO A 45 4.33 -12.03 -5.36
N PHE A 46 4.10 -12.48 -4.12
CA PHE A 46 4.22 -11.60 -2.94
C PHE A 46 5.64 -11.07 -2.79
N VAL A 47 6.67 -11.91 -2.91
CA VAL A 47 8.06 -11.48 -2.79
C VAL A 47 8.49 -10.66 -4.00
N GLU A 48 8.07 -11.01 -5.21
CA GLU A 48 8.38 -10.22 -6.41
C GLU A 48 7.89 -8.77 -6.28
N ALA A 49 6.66 -8.57 -5.78
CA ALA A 49 6.09 -7.23 -5.65
C ALA A 49 6.57 -6.44 -4.42
N ASN A 50 6.90 -7.13 -3.31
CA ASN A 50 7.12 -6.48 -2.01
C ASN A 50 8.51 -6.75 -1.39
N GLY A 51 9.28 -7.68 -1.92
CA GLY A 51 10.59 -8.08 -1.41
C GLY A 51 11.66 -7.04 -1.68
N ASP A 52 12.82 -7.20 -1.03
CA ASP A 52 13.92 -6.23 -1.06
C ASP A 52 13.50 -4.80 -0.61
N ARG A 53 12.43 -4.68 0.18
CA ARG A 53 11.93 -3.41 0.70
C ARG A 53 11.87 -3.43 2.22
N PRO A 54 12.30 -2.36 2.90
CA PRO A 54 11.95 -2.16 4.30
C PRO A 54 10.43 -2.28 4.49
N ILE A 55 9.99 -2.95 5.54
CA ILE A 55 8.58 -3.28 5.71
C ILE A 55 8.06 -3.01 7.10
N SER A 56 6.91 -2.34 7.18
CA SER A 56 6.14 -2.21 8.40
C SER A 56 5.13 -3.35 8.50
N LEU A 57 5.13 -4.05 9.62
CA LEU A 57 4.24 -5.19 9.86
C LEU A 57 3.09 -4.76 10.77
N GLN A 58 1.85 -4.82 10.28
CA GLN A 58 0.66 -4.59 11.10
C GLN A 58 0.25 -5.91 11.76
N ARG A 59 0.35 -5.93 13.10
CA ARG A 59 0.18 -7.14 13.91
C ARG A 59 -1.03 -7.05 14.82
N PHE A 60 -1.61 -8.21 15.11
CA PHE A 60 -2.85 -8.34 15.87
C PHE A 60 -2.67 -9.34 17.03
N GLY A 61 -2.87 -8.89 18.26
CA GLY A 61 -2.71 -9.73 19.46
C GLY A 61 -3.70 -10.90 19.50
N GLY A 62 -4.92 -10.67 18.99
CA GLY A 62 -6.00 -11.64 18.91
C GLY A 62 -6.38 -11.97 17.46
N ASP A 63 -7.64 -11.73 17.13
CA ASP A 63 -8.20 -11.74 15.78
C ASP A 63 -8.12 -10.32 15.15
N VAL A 64 -8.80 -10.14 14.01
CA VAL A 64 -8.83 -8.88 13.27
C VAL A 64 -9.54 -7.73 13.99
N ASP A 65 -10.36 -8.01 15.00
CA ASP A 65 -11.06 -7.00 15.82
C ASP A 65 -10.28 -6.65 17.10
N GLY A 66 -9.22 -7.41 17.40
CA GLY A 66 -8.37 -7.22 18.57
C GLY A 66 -7.37 -6.07 18.46
N ASP A 67 -6.58 -5.90 19.53
CA ASP A 67 -5.54 -4.87 19.60
C ASP A 67 -4.51 -5.00 18.47
N GLN A 68 -4.34 -3.91 17.74
CA GLN A 68 -3.38 -3.79 16.65
C GLN A 68 -2.15 -2.97 17.05
N TYR A 69 -1.00 -3.33 16.48
CA TYR A 69 0.23 -2.54 16.61
C TYR A 69 1.11 -2.70 15.38
N PHE A 70 1.92 -1.67 15.10
CA PHE A 70 2.92 -1.72 14.04
C PHE A 70 4.27 -2.15 14.61
N SER A 71 4.85 -3.20 14.03
CA SER A 71 6.23 -3.62 14.31
C SER A 71 7.11 -3.20 13.15
N LYS A 72 8.08 -2.33 13.45
CA LYS A 72 9.09 -1.86 12.50
C LYS A 72 10.43 -2.52 12.77
N ASN A 73 10.84 -2.59 14.04
CA ASN A 73 12.12 -3.18 14.44
C ASN A 73 12.08 -4.73 14.43
N PRO A 74 13.22 -5.39 14.14
CA PRO A 74 13.36 -6.83 14.29
C PRO A 74 13.10 -7.28 15.74
N PRO A 75 12.12 -8.19 16.00
CA PRO A 75 11.91 -8.73 17.33
C PRO A 75 13.02 -9.71 17.73
N ARG A 76 13.15 -9.97 19.04
CA ARG A 76 14.00 -11.06 19.53
C ARG A 76 13.57 -12.39 18.93
N GLY A 77 14.52 -13.19 18.44
CA GLY A 77 14.23 -14.46 17.76
C GLY A 77 13.85 -14.31 16.29
N THR A 78 14.18 -13.17 15.67
CA THR A 78 14.18 -13.05 14.21
C THR A 78 15.12 -14.10 13.61
N PRO A 79 14.68 -14.93 12.65
CA PRO A 79 15.52 -15.93 12.01
C PRO A 79 16.67 -15.29 11.25
N ASP A 80 17.82 -15.98 11.19
CA ASP A 80 19.05 -15.46 10.55
C ASP A 80 18.89 -15.09 9.07
N HIS A 81 17.88 -15.65 8.39
CA HIS A 81 17.58 -15.35 6.99
C HIS A 81 16.71 -14.10 6.79
N VAL A 82 16.13 -13.55 7.86
CA VAL A 82 15.33 -12.33 7.79
C VAL A 82 16.23 -11.16 8.16
N ARG A 83 16.76 -10.48 7.15
CA ARG A 83 17.61 -9.31 7.35
C ARG A 83 16.79 -8.08 7.73
N ALA A 84 17.52 -7.05 8.17
CA ALA A 84 16.98 -5.73 8.42
C ALA A 84 17.94 -4.66 7.88
N VAL A 85 17.40 -3.50 7.57
CA VAL A 85 18.17 -2.33 7.10
C VAL A 85 17.76 -1.08 7.86
N ASP A 86 18.71 -0.19 8.08
CA ASP A 86 18.42 1.10 8.71
C ASP A 86 17.65 2.00 7.76
N VAL A 87 16.56 2.59 8.26
CA VAL A 87 15.76 3.57 7.52
C VAL A 87 15.62 4.87 8.29
N THR A 88 15.62 5.98 7.57
CA THR A 88 15.39 7.32 8.11
C THR A 88 13.89 7.61 8.11
N TYR A 89 13.34 8.05 9.25
CA TYR A 89 11.94 8.43 9.42
C TYR A 89 11.72 9.91 9.12
N PRO A 90 10.47 10.39 8.92
CA PRO A 90 10.18 11.82 8.77
C PRO A 90 10.71 12.70 9.92
N SER A 91 10.88 12.11 11.11
CA SER A 91 11.49 12.79 12.27
C SER A 91 13.02 12.96 12.19
N GLY A 92 13.68 12.38 11.20
CA GLY A 92 15.14 12.29 11.08
C GLY A 92 15.78 11.17 11.92
N ARG A 93 15.00 10.46 12.74
CA ARG A 93 15.50 9.27 13.46
C ARG A 93 15.81 8.14 12.49
N VAL A 94 16.78 7.31 12.85
CA VAL A 94 17.17 6.11 12.11
C VAL A 94 16.86 4.88 12.95
N HIS A 95 16.12 3.92 12.40
CA HIS A 95 15.88 2.62 13.04
C HIS A 95 15.89 1.48 12.02
N PRO A 96 16.26 0.26 12.43
CA PRO A 96 16.22 -0.90 11.56
C PRO A 96 14.79 -1.30 11.23
N GLN A 97 14.52 -1.65 9.98
CA GLN A 97 13.30 -2.31 9.52
C GLN A 97 13.60 -3.65 8.86
N LEU A 98 12.73 -4.63 9.11
CA LEU A 98 12.80 -5.94 8.48
C LEU A 98 12.63 -5.85 6.96
N VAL A 99 13.20 -6.81 6.25
CA VAL A 99 13.00 -7.02 4.80
C VAL A 99 12.49 -8.45 4.57
N ILE A 100 11.53 -8.62 3.67
CA ILE A 100 10.94 -9.92 3.33
C ILE A 100 11.44 -10.37 1.94
N ASP A 101 12.62 -11.00 1.89
CA ASP A 101 13.24 -11.43 0.62
C ASP A 101 12.79 -12.82 0.14
N GLU A 102 12.07 -13.57 0.96
CA GLU A 102 11.61 -14.91 0.61
C GLU A 102 10.28 -15.27 1.28
N PRO A 103 9.49 -16.21 0.71
CA PRO A 103 8.17 -16.53 1.23
C PRO A 103 8.18 -17.03 2.68
N ALA A 104 9.24 -17.74 3.07
CA ALA A 104 9.42 -18.23 4.44
C ALA A 104 9.46 -17.09 5.48
N ALA A 105 10.02 -15.93 5.11
CA ALA A 105 10.04 -14.74 5.97
C ALA A 105 8.63 -14.14 6.14
N ALA A 106 7.80 -14.16 5.09
CA ALA A 106 6.39 -13.74 5.18
C ALA A 106 5.59 -14.67 6.10
N VAL A 107 5.76 -15.98 5.95
CA VAL A 107 5.11 -16.99 6.82
C VAL A 107 5.58 -16.84 8.27
N TRP A 108 6.86 -16.59 8.50
CA TRP A 108 7.38 -16.27 9.84
C TRP A 108 6.75 -14.98 10.41
N ALA A 109 6.60 -13.94 9.60
CA ALA A 109 5.95 -12.71 10.04
C ALA A 109 4.48 -12.95 10.44
N ALA A 110 3.75 -13.81 9.72
CA ALA A 110 2.40 -14.25 10.10
C ALA A 110 2.40 -15.10 11.38
N GLN A 111 3.42 -15.96 11.58
CA GLN A 111 3.64 -16.63 12.86
C GLN A 111 3.81 -15.62 14.01
N MET A 112 4.42 -14.47 13.75
CA MET A 112 4.55 -13.34 14.67
C MET A 112 3.33 -12.40 14.67
N ASN A 113 2.17 -12.91 14.25
CA ASN A 113 0.86 -12.25 14.25
C ASN A 113 0.71 -11.09 13.25
N THR A 114 1.54 -11.03 12.21
CA THR A 114 1.35 -10.05 11.12
C THR A 114 0.18 -10.46 10.25
N LEU A 115 -0.75 -9.54 10.00
CA LEU A 115 -1.84 -9.72 9.04
C LEU A 115 -1.66 -8.86 7.79
N VAL A 116 -1.17 -7.63 7.95
CA VAL A 116 -1.01 -6.68 6.84
C VAL A 116 0.45 -6.25 6.73
N PHE A 117 0.95 -6.25 5.50
CA PHE A 117 2.32 -5.96 5.15
C PHE A 117 2.37 -4.62 4.43
N HIS A 118 3.24 -3.71 4.89
CA HIS A 118 3.35 -2.35 4.36
C HIS A 118 4.79 -2.07 3.89
N PRO A 119 5.16 -2.50 2.67
CA PRO A 119 6.50 -2.28 2.14
C PRO A 119 6.71 -0.82 1.76
N TRP A 120 7.93 -0.33 1.92
CA TRP A 120 8.33 1.00 1.45
C TRP A 120 8.35 1.08 -0.07
N ALA A 121 8.27 2.30 -0.61
CA ALA A 121 8.35 2.56 -2.05
C ALA A 121 9.78 2.50 -2.61
N SER A 122 10.76 2.27 -1.75
CA SER A 122 12.19 2.17 -2.02
C SER A 122 12.75 0.81 -1.63
N ARG A 123 13.89 0.45 -2.22
CA ARG A 123 14.60 -0.80 -1.94
C ARG A 123 15.53 -0.69 -0.76
N ALA A 124 15.92 -1.82 -0.20
CA ALA A 124 16.65 -1.91 1.06
C ALA A 124 18.07 -1.33 0.97
N GLU A 125 18.71 -1.38 -0.20
CA GLU A 125 20.05 -0.79 -0.42
C GLU A 125 20.02 0.74 -0.50
N GLN A 126 18.91 1.32 -0.98
CA GLN A 126 18.74 2.76 -1.18
C GLN A 126 17.37 3.18 -0.63
N PRO A 127 17.15 3.10 0.69
CA PRO A 127 15.82 3.27 1.29
C PRO A 127 15.27 4.70 1.15
N ASP A 128 16.11 5.66 0.76
CA ASP A 128 15.73 7.06 0.56
C ASP A 128 15.28 7.39 -0.86
N LEU A 129 15.51 6.48 -1.82
CA LEU A 129 15.24 6.67 -3.26
C LEU A 129 14.13 5.70 -3.71
N PRO A 130 12.86 6.16 -3.82
CA PRO A 130 11.79 5.31 -4.32
C PRO A 130 12.04 4.83 -5.74
N ASP A 131 11.80 3.54 -5.97
CA ASP A 131 11.74 2.91 -7.31
C ASP A 131 10.28 2.65 -7.75
N GLN A 132 9.32 3.15 -6.97
CA GLN A 132 7.90 3.07 -7.25
C GLN A 132 7.21 4.41 -7.00
N LEU A 133 6.58 4.95 -8.03
CA LEU A 133 5.56 5.99 -7.89
C LEU A 133 4.25 5.30 -7.47
N ARG A 134 3.60 5.79 -6.40
CA ARG A 134 2.37 5.18 -5.84
C ARG A 134 1.30 6.24 -5.65
N ILE A 135 0.10 5.98 -6.17
CA ILE A 135 -1.06 6.85 -6.08
C ILE A 135 -2.25 6.06 -5.51
N ASP A 136 -2.90 6.61 -4.50
CA ASP A 136 -4.07 6.02 -3.84
C ASP A 136 -5.33 6.80 -4.25
N LEU A 137 -6.31 6.06 -4.78
CA LEU A 137 -7.59 6.56 -5.22
C LEU A 137 -8.65 6.15 -4.18
N ASP A 138 -9.02 7.09 -3.32
CA ASP A 138 -9.92 6.87 -2.18
C ASP A 138 -11.33 7.41 -2.45
N PRO A 139 -12.34 6.54 -2.59
CA PRO A 139 -13.74 6.96 -2.69
C PRO A 139 -14.21 7.71 -1.44
N GLN A 140 -14.68 8.94 -1.62
CA GLN A 140 -15.31 9.72 -0.55
C GLN A 140 -16.80 9.35 -0.42
N PRO A 141 -17.46 9.72 0.69
CA PRO A 141 -18.90 9.49 0.84
C PRO A 141 -19.67 9.98 -0.40
N GLY A 142 -20.58 9.14 -0.91
CA GLY A 142 -21.29 9.38 -2.18
C GLY A 142 -20.65 8.71 -3.41
N THR A 143 -19.40 8.25 -3.32
CA THR A 143 -18.70 7.52 -4.40
C THR A 143 -18.35 6.09 -3.98
N GLY A 144 -18.10 5.22 -4.96
CA GLY A 144 -17.82 3.81 -4.75
C GLY A 144 -16.64 3.27 -5.55
N PHE A 145 -16.55 1.94 -5.61
CA PHE A 145 -15.49 1.24 -6.32
C PHE A 145 -15.49 1.53 -7.83
N ASP A 146 -16.67 1.59 -8.45
CA ASP A 146 -16.79 1.90 -9.88
C ASP A 146 -16.28 3.31 -10.22
N ASP A 147 -16.45 4.28 -9.31
CA ASP A 147 -15.86 5.62 -9.45
C ASP A 147 -14.33 5.55 -9.43
N ALA A 148 -13.77 4.74 -8.51
CA ALA A 148 -12.33 4.52 -8.44
C ALA A 148 -11.80 3.82 -9.69
N VAL A 149 -12.52 2.83 -10.24
CA VAL A 149 -12.15 2.17 -11.49
C VAL A 149 -12.06 3.17 -12.64
N ARG A 150 -13.09 4.01 -12.82
CA ARG A 150 -13.05 5.04 -13.85
C ARG A 150 -11.88 6.02 -13.63
N ALA A 151 -11.66 6.46 -12.40
CA ALA A 151 -10.52 7.31 -12.05
C ALA A 151 -9.16 6.65 -12.33
N ALA A 152 -9.03 5.34 -12.10
CA ALA A 152 -7.80 4.59 -12.35
C ALA A 152 -7.50 4.45 -13.84
N LEU A 153 -8.54 4.27 -14.67
CA LEU A 153 -8.39 4.24 -16.14
C LEU A 153 -7.95 5.61 -16.66
N ASP A 154 -8.58 6.69 -16.19
CA ASP A 154 -8.19 8.07 -16.51
C ASP A 154 -6.72 8.34 -16.06
N LEU A 155 -6.33 7.86 -14.87
CA LEU A 155 -4.96 7.99 -14.34
C LEU A 155 -3.95 7.18 -15.15
N ARG A 156 -4.31 6.00 -15.65
CA ARG A 156 -3.46 5.18 -16.52
C ARG A 156 -3.04 5.98 -17.76
N GLU A 157 -3.99 6.70 -18.37
CA GLU A 157 -3.71 7.54 -19.54
C GLU A 157 -2.79 8.70 -19.19
N VAL A 158 -3.05 9.38 -18.07
CA VAL A 158 -2.17 10.47 -17.58
C VAL A 158 -0.74 9.97 -17.36
N LEU A 159 -0.56 8.81 -16.74
CA LEU A 159 0.76 8.23 -16.51
C LEU A 159 1.43 7.77 -17.82
N ALA A 160 0.66 7.21 -18.75
CA ALA A 160 1.18 6.83 -20.07
C ALA A 160 1.68 8.04 -20.88
N GLU A 161 0.96 9.15 -20.85
CA GLU A 161 1.42 10.42 -21.46
C GLU A 161 2.70 10.96 -20.81
N ALA A 162 2.90 10.69 -19.52
CA ALA A 162 4.13 11.02 -18.82
C ALA A 162 5.29 10.05 -19.14
N GLY A 163 5.04 8.99 -19.91
CA GLY A 163 6.03 7.96 -20.25
C GLY A 163 6.15 6.83 -19.22
N LEU A 164 5.17 6.69 -18.33
CA LEU A 164 5.18 5.68 -17.26
C LEU A 164 4.21 4.54 -17.56
N THR A 165 4.66 3.31 -17.35
CA THR A 165 3.80 2.12 -17.41
C THR A 165 3.13 1.91 -16.06
N ALA A 166 1.81 2.04 -16.01
CA ALA A 166 1.05 1.90 -14.78
C ALA A 166 0.60 0.45 -14.51
N PHE A 167 0.55 0.08 -13.24
CA PHE A 167 0.05 -1.19 -12.70
C PHE A 167 -1.00 -0.88 -11.62
N VAL A 168 -2.03 -1.71 -11.50
CA VAL A 168 -3.15 -1.44 -10.59
C VAL A 168 -3.41 -2.61 -9.66
N LYS A 169 -3.84 -2.29 -8.45
CA LYS A 169 -4.36 -3.27 -7.50
C LYS A 169 -5.55 -2.73 -6.73
N THR A 170 -6.44 -3.62 -6.33
CA THR A 170 -7.43 -3.28 -5.31
C THR A 170 -6.70 -2.96 -4.01
N SER A 171 -7.21 -1.99 -3.25
CA SER A 171 -6.71 -1.77 -1.89
C SER A 171 -7.05 -2.96 -0.98
N GLY A 172 -8.09 -3.73 -1.32
CA GLY A 172 -8.75 -4.69 -0.44
C GLY A 172 -9.74 -4.03 0.53
N ASN A 173 -9.95 -2.71 0.43
CA ASN A 173 -11.01 -1.97 1.12
C ASN A 173 -11.96 -1.36 0.07
N ARG A 174 -12.06 -0.03 -0.03
CA ARG A 174 -12.96 0.66 -0.96
C ARG A 174 -12.26 1.20 -2.21
N GLY A 175 -10.97 1.52 -2.12
CA GLY A 175 -10.21 2.21 -3.16
C GLY A 175 -9.30 1.32 -4.01
N LEU A 176 -8.57 1.98 -4.91
CA LEU A 176 -7.57 1.38 -5.79
C LEU A 176 -6.21 2.03 -5.53
N HIS A 177 -5.14 1.28 -5.69
CA HIS A 177 -3.80 1.86 -5.75
C HIS A 177 -3.21 1.65 -7.15
N VAL A 178 -2.65 2.71 -7.72
CA VAL A 178 -1.96 2.71 -9.00
C VAL A 178 -0.47 2.92 -8.76
N PHE A 179 0.34 2.05 -9.35
CA PHE A 179 1.78 1.99 -9.21
C PHE A 179 2.42 2.26 -10.57
N ALA A 180 3.60 2.86 -10.58
CA ALA A 180 4.48 2.84 -11.75
C ALA A 180 5.93 2.62 -11.28
N PRO A 181 6.66 1.66 -11.86
CA PRO A 181 8.10 1.50 -11.61
C PRO A 181 8.84 2.73 -12.14
N ILE A 182 9.78 3.26 -11.35
CA ILE A 182 10.57 4.44 -11.72
C ILE A 182 12.05 4.20 -11.44
N GLU A 183 12.93 4.90 -12.16
CA GLU A 183 14.35 4.93 -11.84
C GLU A 183 14.55 5.56 -10.44
N PRO A 184 15.32 4.93 -9.53
CA PRO A 184 15.53 5.43 -8.17
C PRO A 184 16.55 6.57 -8.12
N GLU A 185 16.28 7.66 -8.85
CA GLU A 185 17.18 8.83 -8.97
C GLU A 185 16.85 9.95 -7.98
N HIS A 186 15.65 9.91 -7.39
CA HIS A 186 15.09 11.02 -6.63
C HIS A 186 14.61 10.59 -5.24
N GLU A 187 14.76 11.47 -4.26
CA GLU A 187 14.18 11.23 -2.92
C GLU A 187 12.65 11.41 -2.91
N PHE A 188 12.02 10.90 -1.85
CA PHE A 188 10.56 10.94 -1.62
C PHE A 188 9.90 12.31 -1.89
N LEU A 189 10.53 13.42 -1.51
CA LEU A 189 9.91 14.74 -1.71
C LEU A 189 9.73 15.08 -3.19
N VAL A 190 10.75 14.80 -4.01
CA VAL A 190 10.71 15.04 -5.46
C VAL A 190 9.74 14.06 -6.14
N VAL A 191 9.74 12.79 -5.73
CA VAL A 191 8.75 11.80 -6.21
C VAL A 191 7.32 12.24 -5.84
N ARG A 192 7.12 12.82 -4.65
CA ARG A 192 5.83 13.39 -4.25
C ARG A 192 5.41 14.56 -5.13
N HIS A 193 6.32 15.42 -5.58
CA HIS A 193 5.99 16.50 -6.52
C HIS A 193 5.49 15.94 -7.86
N ALA A 194 6.11 14.89 -8.38
CA ALA A 194 5.62 14.18 -9.56
C ALA A 194 4.21 13.58 -9.33
N VAL A 195 3.96 13.00 -8.16
CA VAL A 195 2.61 12.50 -7.78
C VAL A 195 1.57 13.62 -7.71
N ILE A 196 1.92 14.78 -7.15
CA ILE A 196 1.02 15.95 -7.11
C ILE A 196 0.69 16.42 -8.52
N ALA A 197 1.69 16.50 -9.41
CA ALA A 197 1.47 16.90 -10.80
C ALA A 197 0.53 15.95 -11.53
N ALA A 198 0.72 14.63 -11.37
CA ALA A 198 -0.19 13.63 -11.93
C ALA A 198 -1.61 13.75 -11.35
N ALA A 199 -1.74 13.95 -10.03
CA ALA A 199 -3.02 14.10 -9.36
C ALA A 199 -3.79 15.35 -9.83
N ARG A 200 -3.10 16.48 -9.99
CA ARG A 200 -3.69 17.72 -10.51
C ARG A 200 -4.08 17.60 -11.97
N GLU A 201 -3.28 16.90 -12.77
CA GLU A 201 -3.61 16.66 -14.16
C GLU A 201 -4.88 15.82 -14.28
N LEU A 202 -5.01 14.77 -13.47
CA LEU A 202 -6.22 13.98 -13.38
C LEU A 202 -7.42 14.83 -12.93
N GLU A 203 -7.25 15.67 -11.90
CA GLU A 203 -8.30 16.58 -11.42
C GLU A 203 -8.73 17.59 -12.49
N ARG A 204 -7.80 18.17 -13.26
CA ARG A 204 -8.12 19.09 -14.37
C ARG A 204 -8.96 18.43 -15.47
N ARG A 205 -8.71 17.16 -15.76
CA ARG A 205 -9.44 16.40 -16.80
C ARG A 205 -10.84 15.98 -16.35
N ALA A 206 -11.03 15.76 -15.04
CA ALA A 206 -12.31 15.30 -14.49
C ALA A 206 -12.66 15.99 -13.15
N PRO A 207 -12.83 17.32 -13.12
CA PRO A 207 -12.98 18.10 -11.88
C PRO A 207 -14.28 17.80 -11.13
N ASP A 208 -15.29 17.25 -11.82
CA ASP A 208 -16.55 16.84 -11.18
C ASP A 208 -16.46 15.47 -10.50
N ARG A 209 -15.41 14.69 -10.78
CA ARG A 209 -15.23 13.31 -10.29
C ARG A 209 -13.99 13.11 -9.42
N ILE A 210 -12.99 13.98 -9.55
CA ILE A 210 -11.67 13.84 -8.92
C ILE A 210 -11.40 15.05 -8.06
N THR A 211 -10.72 14.86 -6.93
CA THR A 211 -10.27 15.98 -6.10
C THR A 211 -8.90 15.74 -5.47
N THR A 212 -8.10 16.81 -5.36
CA THR A 212 -6.87 16.84 -4.54
C THR A 212 -7.05 17.66 -3.25
N ALA A 213 -8.29 18.03 -2.90
CA ALA A 213 -8.57 18.82 -1.71
C ALA A 213 -8.19 18.08 -0.43
N TRP A 214 -7.28 18.67 0.35
CA TRP A 214 -6.82 18.10 1.62
C TRP A 214 -7.96 17.96 2.64
N TRP A 215 -8.80 18.99 2.74
CA TRP A 215 -9.90 19.10 3.69
C TRP A 215 -11.10 18.25 3.25
N LYS A 216 -11.57 17.35 4.12
CA LYS A 216 -12.65 16.40 3.79
C LYS A 216 -13.94 17.12 3.36
N GLU A 217 -14.25 18.24 3.99
CA GLU A 217 -15.42 19.07 3.70
C GLU A 217 -15.38 19.71 2.30
N GLN A 218 -14.21 19.79 1.66
CA GLN A 218 -14.04 20.35 0.32
C GLN A 218 -14.06 19.28 -0.78
N ARG A 219 -14.01 17.99 -0.42
CA ARG A 219 -13.90 16.90 -1.41
C ARG A 219 -15.21 16.67 -2.17
N GLY A 220 -16.34 16.79 -1.48
CA GLY A 220 -17.65 16.42 -2.03
C GLY A 220 -17.72 14.93 -2.39
N GLU A 221 -18.62 14.59 -3.32
CA GLU A 221 -18.81 13.23 -3.84
C GLU A 221 -17.83 12.94 -4.98
N ARG A 222 -16.53 12.94 -4.68
CA ARG A 222 -15.45 12.73 -5.65
C ARG A 222 -14.45 11.68 -5.16
N ILE A 223 -13.67 11.11 -6.06
CA ILE A 223 -12.49 10.33 -5.71
C ILE A 223 -11.40 11.27 -5.24
N PHE A 224 -10.92 11.07 -4.02
CA PHE A 224 -9.76 11.78 -3.51
C PHE A 224 -8.48 11.08 -3.97
N VAL A 225 -7.58 11.83 -4.58
CA VAL A 225 -6.23 11.34 -4.91
C VAL A 225 -5.32 11.64 -3.72
N ASP A 226 -5.01 10.62 -2.92
CA ASP A 226 -4.16 10.80 -1.74
C ASP A 226 -2.68 10.85 -2.13
N TYR A 227 -2.25 12.02 -2.60
CA TYR A 227 -0.86 12.34 -2.93
C TYR A 227 0.08 12.20 -1.72
N ASN A 228 -0.43 12.22 -0.49
CA ASN A 228 0.41 12.10 0.69
C ASN A 228 0.87 10.67 0.96
N GLN A 229 0.37 9.66 0.23
CA GLN A 229 0.91 8.31 0.23
C GLN A 229 2.30 8.21 -0.41
N ALA A 230 2.72 9.22 -1.18
CA ALA A 230 4.07 9.33 -1.73
C ALA A 230 5.11 9.82 -0.70
N ASN A 231 4.68 10.20 0.51
CA ASN A 231 5.62 10.55 1.57
C ASN A 231 6.35 9.33 2.13
N ARG A 232 7.53 9.59 2.70
CA ARG A 232 8.30 8.65 3.52
C ARG A 232 7.46 8.10 4.69
N ASP A 233 7.64 6.83 5.03
CA ASP A 233 6.99 6.16 6.19
C ASP A 233 5.44 6.19 6.19
N ARG A 234 4.83 6.18 5.00
CA ARG A 234 3.37 6.03 4.85
C ARG A 234 2.99 4.56 4.68
N THR A 235 1.92 4.16 5.37
CA THR A 235 1.42 2.79 5.30
C THR A 235 0.54 2.61 4.06
N MET A 236 0.96 1.71 3.18
CA MET A 236 0.17 1.22 2.06
C MET A 236 0.25 -0.29 2.06
N ALA A 237 -0.90 -0.99 2.09
CA ALA A 237 -0.89 -2.45 2.04
C ALA A 237 -0.20 -2.89 0.74
N GLY A 238 0.78 -3.80 0.85
CA GLY A 238 1.51 -4.37 -0.28
C GLY A 238 0.63 -5.22 -1.18
N ALA A 239 1.08 -5.47 -2.40
CA ALA A 239 0.41 -6.41 -3.30
C ALA A 239 0.33 -7.79 -2.64
N TRP A 240 -0.78 -8.51 -2.81
CA TRP A 240 -1.03 -9.82 -2.19
C TRP A 240 -1.11 -9.80 -0.65
N SER A 241 -0.99 -8.64 0.00
CA SER A 241 -1.18 -8.54 1.45
C SER A 241 -2.66 -8.75 1.80
N PRO A 242 -2.98 -9.58 2.79
CA PRO A 242 -4.30 -9.58 3.41
C PRO A 242 -4.62 -8.22 4.03
N ARG A 243 -5.90 -7.98 4.31
CA ARG A 243 -6.41 -6.86 5.07
C ARG A 243 -7.07 -7.37 6.34
N ALA A 244 -6.86 -6.64 7.44
CA ALA A 244 -7.57 -6.87 8.69
C ALA A 244 -8.98 -6.27 8.62
N LEU A 245 -9.81 -6.85 7.75
CA LEU A 245 -11.23 -6.54 7.56
C LEU A 245 -12.02 -7.84 7.73
N PRO A 246 -13.30 -7.80 8.13
CA PRO A 246 -14.09 -9.01 8.41
C PRO A 246 -14.09 -10.06 7.29
N ARG A 247 -13.99 -9.61 6.04
CA ARG A 247 -13.97 -10.47 4.84
C ARG A 247 -12.62 -11.09 4.50
N ALA A 248 -11.56 -10.85 5.28
CA ALA A 248 -10.21 -11.31 4.97
C ALA A 248 -9.77 -10.97 3.53
N SER A 249 -10.17 -9.77 3.06
CA SER A 249 -9.89 -9.31 1.71
C SER A 249 -8.39 -9.14 1.48
N VAL A 250 -7.99 -9.16 0.22
CA VAL A 250 -6.58 -9.02 -0.21
C VAL A 250 -6.41 -7.74 -1.01
N SER A 251 -5.29 -7.05 -0.83
CA SER A 251 -4.87 -6.02 -1.77
C SER A 251 -4.36 -6.68 -3.05
N LEU A 252 -5.25 -6.88 -4.01
CA LEU A 252 -5.06 -7.80 -5.13
C LEU A 252 -4.56 -7.05 -6.38
N PRO A 253 -3.37 -7.41 -6.93
CA PRO A 253 -2.98 -7.04 -8.29
C PRO A 253 -4.00 -7.46 -9.34
N VAL A 254 -4.35 -6.55 -10.25
CA VAL A 254 -5.34 -6.79 -11.30
C VAL A 254 -4.77 -6.35 -12.65
N GLY A 255 -5.08 -7.09 -13.72
CA GLY A 255 -4.82 -6.64 -15.08
C GLY A 255 -5.76 -5.50 -15.46
N TRP A 256 -5.32 -4.58 -16.32
CA TRP A 256 -6.15 -3.45 -16.72
C TRP A 256 -7.45 -3.86 -17.43
N ASP A 257 -7.43 -4.96 -18.19
CA ASP A 257 -8.60 -5.48 -18.90
C ASP A 257 -9.60 -6.15 -17.94
N ASP A 258 -9.11 -6.68 -16.82
CA ASP A 258 -9.93 -7.31 -15.78
C ASP A 258 -10.57 -6.27 -14.84
N LEU A 259 -9.90 -5.13 -14.63
CA LEU A 259 -10.26 -4.11 -13.63
C LEU A 259 -11.74 -3.67 -13.68
N PRO A 260 -12.38 -3.44 -14.85
CA PRO A 260 -13.79 -3.05 -14.91
C PRO A 260 -14.78 -4.09 -14.39
N THR A 261 -14.35 -5.34 -14.24
CA THR A 261 -15.21 -6.46 -13.85
C THR A 261 -14.82 -7.09 -12.51
N VAL A 262 -13.78 -6.56 -11.85
CA VAL A 262 -13.29 -7.09 -10.59
C VAL A 262 -14.26 -6.73 -9.46
N ASP A 263 -14.67 -7.72 -8.65
CA ASP A 263 -15.37 -7.46 -7.39
C ASP A 263 -14.39 -7.65 -6.22
N PRO A 264 -13.96 -6.57 -5.53
CA PRO A 264 -13.08 -6.67 -4.37
C PRO A 264 -13.61 -7.58 -3.26
N ALA A 265 -14.93 -7.77 -3.17
CA ALA A 265 -15.57 -8.64 -2.20
C ALA A 265 -15.21 -10.12 -2.38
N GLU A 266 -14.94 -10.55 -3.61
CA GLU A 266 -14.69 -11.94 -3.97
C GLU A 266 -13.22 -12.35 -3.75
N HIS A 267 -12.35 -11.40 -3.40
CA HIS A 267 -10.90 -11.60 -3.35
C HIS A 267 -10.39 -11.59 -1.92
N THR A 268 -10.33 -12.79 -1.36
CA THR A 268 -9.97 -13.05 0.04
C THR A 268 -8.78 -13.99 0.13
N VAL A 269 -8.23 -14.15 1.33
CA VAL A 269 -7.18 -15.15 1.62
C VAL A 269 -7.57 -16.58 1.23
N LEU A 270 -8.87 -16.88 1.07
CA LEU A 270 -9.37 -18.20 0.68
C LEU A 270 -9.53 -18.37 -0.82
N THR A 271 -9.76 -17.29 -1.58
CA THR A 271 -10.12 -17.37 -3.01
C THR A 271 -8.99 -16.95 -3.94
N VAL A 272 -8.06 -16.12 -3.45
CA VAL A 272 -6.95 -15.59 -4.24
C VAL A 272 -5.95 -16.65 -4.71
N PRO A 273 -5.59 -17.69 -3.93
CA PRO A 273 -4.69 -18.75 -4.42
C PRO A 273 -5.18 -19.42 -5.70
N ASP A 274 -6.46 -19.81 -5.75
CA ASP A 274 -7.07 -20.40 -6.94
C ASP A 274 -7.10 -19.43 -8.13
N ARG A 275 -7.37 -18.14 -7.86
CA ARG A 275 -7.33 -17.10 -8.90
C ARG A 275 -5.93 -16.99 -9.50
N LEU A 276 -4.89 -16.93 -8.66
CA LEU A 276 -3.50 -16.83 -9.07
C LEU A 276 -3.08 -18.03 -9.93
N GLN A 277 -3.45 -19.25 -9.53
CA GLN A 277 -3.15 -20.46 -10.32
C GLN A 277 -3.80 -20.43 -11.71
N ARG A 278 -5.04 -19.91 -11.81
CA ARG A 278 -5.76 -19.86 -13.09
C ARG A 278 -5.29 -18.76 -14.03
N LEU A 279 -4.96 -17.58 -13.49
CA LEU A 279 -4.77 -16.36 -14.27
C LEU A 279 -3.32 -15.86 -14.31
N GLY A 280 -2.44 -16.41 -13.45
CA GLY A 280 -1.08 -15.92 -13.28
C GLY A 280 -1.02 -14.61 -12.49
N ASP A 281 0.18 -14.06 -12.37
CA ASP A 281 0.44 -12.77 -11.72
C ASP A 281 0.31 -11.61 -12.72
N PRO A 282 -0.69 -10.71 -12.57
CA PRO A 282 -0.85 -9.56 -13.45
C PRO A 282 0.26 -8.52 -13.35
N TRP A 283 1.09 -8.58 -12.30
CA TRP A 283 2.24 -7.70 -12.08
C TRP A 283 3.57 -8.37 -12.44
N ALA A 284 3.57 -9.56 -13.03
CA ALA A 284 4.78 -10.19 -13.53
C ALA A 284 5.53 -9.22 -14.48
N GLY A 285 6.83 -9.01 -14.22
CA GLY A 285 7.66 -8.09 -14.99
C GLY A 285 7.42 -6.60 -14.69
N MET A 286 6.71 -6.25 -13.61
CA MET A 286 6.48 -4.84 -13.23
C MET A 286 7.79 -4.04 -13.12
N HIS A 287 8.89 -4.67 -12.75
CA HIS A 287 10.19 -4.02 -12.57
C HIS A 287 11.11 -4.06 -13.80
N ASP A 288 10.67 -4.63 -14.93
CA ASP A 288 11.53 -4.87 -16.10
C ASP A 288 11.86 -3.60 -16.90
N SER A 289 11.04 -2.56 -16.78
CA SER A 289 11.17 -1.32 -17.56
C SER A 289 10.76 -0.10 -16.73
N PRO A 290 11.59 0.29 -15.74
CA PRO A 290 11.34 1.49 -14.94
C PRO A 290 11.34 2.73 -15.85
N GLY A 291 10.38 3.63 -15.61
CA GLY A 291 10.31 4.90 -16.32
C GLY A 291 11.03 6.03 -15.58
N ARG A 292 11.12 7.18 -16.23
CA ARG A 292 11.62 8.41 -15.60
C ARG A 292 10.48 9.37 -15.30
N ILE A 293 10.61 10.17 -14.25
CA ILE A 293 9.57 11.11 -13.82
C ILE A 293 9.76 12.54 -14.36
N ASP A 294 10.74 12.78 -15.25
CA ASP A 294 11.06 14.12 -15.76
C ASP A 294 9.84 14.85 -16.34
N THR A 295 8.96 14.14 -17.07
CA THR A 295 7.73 14.73 -17.62
C THR A 295 6.79 15.24 -16.52
N LEU A 296 6.60 14.46 -15.46
CA LEU A 296 5.78 14.86 -14.32
C LEU A 296 6.42 16.02 -13.54
N LEU A 297 7.74 16.05 -13.45
CA LEU A 297 8.46 17.19 -12.84
C LEU A 297 8.31 18.46 -13.68
N GLY A 298 8.33 18.36 -15.01
CA GLY A 298 8.00 19.49 -15.88
C GLY A 298 6.56 20.00 -15.70
N TRP A 299 5.61 19.10 -15.46
CA TRP A 299 4.23 19.47 -15.13
C TRP A 299 4.11 20.13 -13.76
N TRP A 300 4.89 19.67 -12.78
CA TRP A 300 5.02 20.30 -11.47
C TRP A 300 5.57 21.73 -11.59
N GLU A 301 6.65 21.94 -12.35
CA GLU A 301 7.22 23.26 -12.58
C GLU A 301 6.23 24.23 -13.24
N ARG A 302 5.46 23.75 -14.22
CA ARG A 302 4.36 24.51 -14.82
C ARG A 302 3.34 24.91 -13.76
N ASP A 303 2.86 23.95 -12.96
CA ASP A 303 1.88 24.22 -11.91
C ASP A 303 2.41 25.25 -10.89
N VAL A 304 3.69 25.16 -10.50
CA VAL A 304 4.34 26.14 -9.61
C VAL A 304 4.39 27.54 -10.25
N ALA A 305 4.73 27.64 -11.54
CA ALA A 305 4.73 28.90 -12.28
C ALA A 305 3.33 29.54 -12.36
N ASP A 306 2.29 28.71 -12.39
CA ASP A 306 0.87 29.12 -12.36
C ASP A 306 0.35 29.39 -10.92
N GLY A 307 1.22 29.36 -9.91
CA GLY A 307 0.89 29.65 -8.51
C GLY A 307 0.32 28.46 -7.73
N LEU A 308 0.31 27.26 -8.32
CA LEU A 308 -0.08 26.02 -7.67
C LEU A 308 1.16 25.35 -7.06
N GLY A 309 1.59 25.85 -5.91
CA GLY A 309 2.77 25.35 -5.18
C GLY A 309 2.52 24.05 -4.41
N GLU A 310 3.15 23.92 -3.25
CA GLU A 310 3.05 22.72 -2.41
C GLU A 310 1.63 22.46 -1.89
N LEU A 311 1.26 21.18 -1.75
CA LEU A 311 0.05 20.73 -1.07
C LEU A 311 0.33 20.37 0.40
N PRO A 312 -0.66 20.47 1.31
CA PRO A 312 -0.47 20.18 2.73
C PRO A 312 0.12 18.80 3.00
N PHE A 313 1.00 18.72 3.99
CA PHE A 313 1.50 17.45 4.51
C PHE A 313 0.58 16.93 5.63
N PRO A 314 0.64 15.63 5.95
CA PRO A 314 -0.02 15.10 7.14
C PRO A 314 0.46 15.82 8.42
N PRO A 315 -0.39 15.98 9.45
CA PRO A 315 -0.06 16.79 10.63
C PRO A 315 1.20 16.35 11.38
N ASP A 316 1.56 15.07 11.28
CA ASP A 316 2.71 14.41 11.90
C ASP A 316 4.05 14.65 11.18
N PHE A 317 4.04 15.27 10.01
CA PHE A 317 5.26 15.62 9.27
C PHE A 317 5.85 16.97 9.73
N PRO A 318 7.18 17.18 9.63
CA PRO A 318 7.76 18.52 9.75
C PRO A 318 7.12 19.51 8.78
N LYS A 319 7.07 20.80 9.12
CA LYS A 319 6.56 21.84 8.21
C LYS A 319 7.54 22.06 7.06
N MET A 320 7.05 22.01 5.83
CA MET A 320 7.89 22.11 4.63
C MET A 320 7.86 23.51 3.99
N PRO A 321 8.94 23.93 3.30
CA PRO A 321 8.95 25.17 2.54
C PRO A 321 7.82 25.21 1.49
N GLY A 322 7.14 26.34 1.37
CA GLY A 322 6.03 26.51 0.41
C GLY A 322 4.72 25.82 0.81
N GLU A 323 4.70 25.03 1.89
CA GLU A 323 3.48 24.37 2.39
C GLU A 323 2.45 25.43 2.83
N PRO A 324 1.19 25.35 2.34
CA PRO A 324 0.10 26.18 2.81
C PRO A 324 -0.04 26.12 4.35
N PRO A 325 -0.57 27.17 5.00
CA PRO A 325 -0.81 27.12 6.44
C PRO A 325 -1.65 25.89 6.81
N ARG A 326 -1.10 25.04 7.68
CA ARG A 326 -1.87 23.97 8.33
C ARG A 326 -2.91 24.63 9.23
N VAL A 327 -4.12 24.79 8.74
CA VAL A 327 -5.25 25.19 9.59
C VAL A 327 -5.47 24.02 10.56
N GLN A 328 -5.66 24.27 11.87
CA GLN A 328 -6.09 23.16 12.71
C GLN A 328 -7.45 22.67 12.22
N PRO A 329 -7.73 21.35 12.18
CA PRO A 329 -9.06 20.87 11.88
C PRO A 329 -10.04 21.61 12.80
N SER A 330 -10.98 22.33 12.22
CA SER A 330 -12.01 22.98 13.03
C SER A 330 -12.71 21.87 13.81
N ARG A 331 -12.79 22.01 15.15
CA ARG A 331 -13.58 21.10 15.97
C ARG A 331 -15.00 21.15 15.42
N ALA A 332 -15.41 20.10 14.71
CA ALA A 332 -16.79 19.95 14.27
C ALA A 332 -17.67 20.17 15.51
N ARG A 333 -18.55 21.17 15.45
CA ARG A 333 -19.55 21.41 16.50
C ARG A 333 -20.38 20.14 16.60
N THR A 334 -20.35 19.50 17.77
CA THR A 334 -21.34 18.48 18.14
C THR A 334 -22.73 19.07 17.85
N PRO A 335 -23.60 18.38 17.09
CA PRO A 335 -24.98 18.83 16.96
C PRO A 335 -25.57 18.90 18.36
N ALA A 336 -26.19 20.02 18.71
CA ALA A 336 -27.02 20.08 19.90
C ALA A 336 -28.12 19.04 19.71
N THR A 337 -28.17 18.06 20.61
CA THR A 337 -29.33 17.20 20.79
C THR A 337 -30.43 18.07 21.38
N ASP A 338 -31.48 18.32 20.60
CA ASP A 338 -32.80 18.67 21.12
C ASP A 338 -33.62 17.40 21.35
#